data_AF-A0A6J4UGU5-F1
#
_entry.id   AF-A0A6J4UGU5-F1
#
_cell.length_a   1.000
_cell.length_b   1.000
_cell.length_c   1.000
_cell.angle_alpha   90.00
_cell.angle_beta   90.00
_cell.angle_gamma   90.00
#
_symmetry.space_group_name_H-M   'P 1'
#
loop_
_entity.id
_entity.type
_entity.pdbx_description
1 polymer ?
#
loop_
_entity_poly.entity_id
_entity_poly.type
_entity_poly.pdbx_seq_one_letter_code
_entity_poly.pdbx_strand_id
1 'polypeptide(L)'
;MSNDRAHAAAPSVAADPRAARPATPYRYYDLIMVGFVVILLVSNTVVAKPVQIGPWLAGGDILIFAISYIFGDILTEVYGYARSRRVIWTGFGALIFMALIYTLVGLLPGDPN
;
A
#
# COMPACT_ATOMS: atom_id res chain seq x y z
N MET A 1 60.01 -5.18 43.48
CA MET A 1 59.14 -4.16 42.87
C MET A 1 59.63 -3.83 41.47
N SER A 2 58.96 -4.31 40.43
CA SER A 2 59.00 -3.73 39.08
C SER A 2 57.87 -4.31 38.24
N ASN A 3 56.67 -3.73 38.41
CA ASN A 3 55.65 -3.51 37.39
C ASN A 3 55.51 -4.62 36.31
N ASP A 4 54.69 -5.64 36.51
CA ASP A 4 53.26 -5.64 36.13
C ASP A 4 52.85 -4.54 35.13
N ARG A 5 52.19 -4.97 34.04
CA ARG A 5 51.48 -4.17 33.01
C ARG A 5 52.29 -3.79 31.75
N ALA A 6 52.40 -4.73 30.83
CA ALA A 6 52.36 -4.41 29.39
C ALA A 6 51.80 -5.54 28.50
N HIS A 7 51.09 -6.53 29.07
CA HIS A 7 50.16 -7.36 28.28
C HIS A 7 48.80 -6.69 28.28
N ALA A 8 48.63 -5.69 27.42
CA ALA A 8 47.31 -5.17 27.06
C ALA A 8 47.23 -5.14 25.53
N ALA A 9 47.22 -6.35 24.94
CA ALA A 9 46.68 -6.53 23.61
C ALA A 9 45.24 -6.00 23.64
N ALA A 10 44.95 -5.01 22.80
CA ALA A 10 43.66 -4.35 22.72
C ALA A 10 42.54 -5.39 22.60
N PRO A 11 41.36 -5.17 23.23
CA PRO A 11 40.24 -6.06 23.07
C PRO A 11 39.91 -6.15 21.57
N SER A 12 40.05 -7.34 20.99
CA SER A 12 39.51 -7.64 19.68
C SER A 12 38.02 -7.39 19.78
N VAL A 13 37.57 -6.25 19.25
CA VAL A 13 36.15 -5.95 19.06
C VAL A 13 35.62 -7.09 18.21
N ALA A 14 35.02 -8.08 18.85
CA ALA A 14 34.31 -9.15 18.19
C ALA A 14 33.28 -8.45 17.31
N ALA A 15 33.51 -8.48 15.99
CA ALA A 15 32.56 -7.95 15.03
C ALA A 15 31.22 -8.64 15.32
N ASP A 16 30.23 -7.87 15.78
CA ASP A 16 28.92 -8.39 16.14
C ASP A 16 28.33 -9.09 14.90
N PRO A 17 28.16 -10.43 14.91
CA PRO A 17 27.59 -11.15 13.78
C PRO A 17 26.15 -10.72 13.46
N ARG A 18 25.51 -9.95 14.36
CA ARG A 18 24.15 -9.43 14.21
C ARG A 18 24.08 -8.13 13.41
N ALA A 19 25.21 -7.47 13.12
CA ALA A 19 25.24 -6.22 12.36
C ALA A 19 24.87 -6.39 10.88
N ALA A 20 24.90 -7.61 10.36
CA ALA A 20 24.47 -7.93 9.00
C ALA A 20 23.23 -8.83 9.04
N ARG A 21 22.14 -8.36 9.64
CA ARG A 21 20.84 -8.98 9.36
C ARG A 21 20.42 -8.46 7.98
N PRO A 22 20.45 -9.28 6.90
CA PRO A 22 19.93 -8.84 5.62
C PRO A 22 18.48 -8.43 5.88
N ALA A 23 18.16 -7.16 5.62
CA ALA A 23 16.78 -6.71 5.59
C ALA A 23 16.12 -7.53 4.50
N THR A 24 15.42 -8.61 4.87
CA THR A 24 14.78 -9.50 3.92
C THR A 24 13.80 -8.64 3.13
N PRO A 25 14.01 -8.44 1.81
CA PRO A 25 13.06 -7.70 1.02
C PRO A 25 11.79 -8.55 1.01
N TYR A 26 10.73 -8.04 1.62
CA TYR A 26 9.41 -8.67 1.61
C TYR A 26 8.89 -8.63 0.17
N ARG A 27 9.27 -9.63 -0.64
CA ARG A 27 9.02 -9.73 -2.08
C ARG A 27 7.55 -9.59 -2.49
N TYR A 28 6.62 -9.81 -1.57
CA TYR A 28 5.19 -9.77 -1.82
C TYR A 28 4.47 -8.53 -1.26
N TYR A 29 5.16 -7.70 -0.45
CA TYR A 29 4.58 -6.48 0.12
C TYR A 29 4.17 -5.50 -0.98
N ASP A 30 5.07 -5.27 -1.94
CA ASP A 30 4.84 -4.34 -3.04
C ASP A 30 3.75 -4.85 -3.99
N LEU A 31 3.67 -6.15 -4.25
CA LEU A 31 2.62 -6.74 -5.09
C LEU A 31 1.22 -6.57 -4.48
N ILE A 32 1.09 -6.79 -3.16
CA ILE A 32 -0.20 -6.65 -2.49
C ILE A 32 -0.57 -5.16 -2.34
N MET A 33 0.42 -4.29 -2.12
CA MET A 33 0.22 -2.84 -2.16
C MET A 33 -0.28 -2.37 -3.54
N VAL A 34 0.36 -2.81 -4.63
CA VAL A 34 -0.06 -2.48 -6.00
C VAL A 34 -1.45 -3.05 -6.28
N GLY A 35 -1.72 -4.31 -5.90
CA GLY A 35 -3.04 -4.92 -6.04
C GLY A 35 -4.14 -4.16 -5.30
N PHE A 36 -3.86 -3.70 -4.07
CA PHE A 36 -4.75 -2.83 -3.31
C PHE A 36 -5.08 -1.55 -4.07
N VAL A 37 -4.04 -0.82 -4.51
CA VAL A 37 -4.21 0.47 -5.19
C VAL A 37 -4.99 0.29 -6.51
N VAL A 38 -4.68 -0.75 -7.28
CA VAL A 38 -5.38 -1.07 -8.53
C VAL A 38 -6.87 -1.34 -8.29
N ILE A 39 -7.21 -2.21 -7.33
CA ILE A 39 -8.63 -2.51 -7.06
C ILE A 39 -9.36 -1.29 -6.51
N LEU A 40 -8.70 -0.47 -5.68
CA LEU A 40 -9.26 0.79 -5.16
C LEU A 40 -9.59 1.79 -6.29
N LEU A 41 -8.70 1.95 -7.27
CA LEU A 41 -8.93 2.78 -8.46
C LEU A 41 -10.08 2.24 -9.34
N VAL A 42 -10.09 0.93 -9.60
CA VAL A 42 -11.14 0.27 -10.40
C VAL A 42 -12.49 0.39 -9.71
N SER A 43 -12.54 0.12 -8.41
CA SER A 43 -13.75 0.25 -7.60
C SER A 43 -14.30 1.67 -7.70
N ASN A 44 -13.46 2.70 -7.50
CA ASN A 44 -13.87 4.10 -7.58
C ASN A 44 -14.45 4.49 -8.96
N THR A 45 -13.92 3.92 -10.04
CA THR A 45 -14.43 4.17 -11.40
C THR A 45 -15.77 3.48 -11.66
N VAL A 46 -15.96 2.25 -11.19
CA VAL A 46 -17.17 1.46 -11.43
C VAL A 46 -18.39 2.05 -10.70
N VAL A 47 -18.20 2.69 -9.54
CA VAL A 47 -19.29 3.39 -8.82
C VAL A 47 -19.96 4.45 -9.68
N ALA A 48 -19.18 5.15 -10.50
CA ALA A 48 -19.65 6.28 -11.29
C ALA A 48 -20.67 5.86 -12.37
N LYS A 49 -20.80 4.55 -12.66
CA LYS A 49 -21.74 4.02 -13.63
C LYS A 49 -22.63 2.94 -12.98
N PRO A 50 -23.66 3.34 -12.21
CA PRO A 50 -24.59 2.38 -11.62
C PRO A 50 -25.30 1.59 -12.74
N VAL A 51 -25.28 0.27 -12.64
CA VAL A 51 -25.89 -0.62 -13.62
C VAL A 51 -27.30 -0.96 -13.16
N GLN A 52 -28.30 -0.63 -13.98
CA GLN A 52 -29.67 -1.11 -13.74
C GLN A 52 -29.77 -2.59 -14.13
N ILE A 53 -30.10 -3.44 -13.16
CA ILE A 53 -30.40 -4.85 -13.40
C ILE A 53 -31.90 -5.05 -13.15
N GLY A 54 -32.71 -4.88 -14.19
CA GLY A 54 -34.18 -5.00 -14.10
C GLY A 54 -34.83 -3.84 -13.31
N PRO A 55 -35.90 -4.07 -12.52
CA PRO A 55 -36.57 -3.02 -11.74
C PRO A 55 -35.76 -2.58 -10.50
N TRP A 56 -34.66 -3.26 -10.20
CA TRP A 56 -33.82 -2.97 -9.06
C TRP A 56 -32.64 -2.12 -9.50
N LEU A 57 -32.54 -0.92 -8.92
CA LEU A 57 -31.33 -0.12 -8.97
C LEU A 57 -30.30 -0.83 -8.06
N ALA A 58 -29.63 -1.86 -8.58
CA ALA A 58 -28.46 -2.41 -7.93
C ALA A 58 -27.34 -1.38 -8.09
N GLY A 59 -27.31 -0.40 -7.19
CA GLY A 59 -26.21 0.56 -7.16
C GLY A 59 -24.90 -0.21 -7.01
N GLY A 60 -23.85 0.27 -7.66
CA GLY A 60 -22.52 -0.34 -7.56
C GLY A 60 -21.98 -0.38 -6.12
N ASP A 61 -22.67 0.26 -5.17
CA ASP A 61 -22.36 0.32 -3.74
C ASP A 61 -22.35 -1.03 -3.03
N ILE A 62 -23.15 -2.01 -3.47
CA ILE A 62 -23.14 -3.35 -2.86
C ILE A 62 -21.78 -4.06 -3.10
N LEU A 63 -21.23 -3.93 -4.30
CA LEU A 63 -19.92 -4.51 -4.62
C LEU A 63 -18.78 -3.75 -3.93
N ILE A 64 -18.89 -2.43 -3.81
CA ILE A 64 -17.92 -1.60 -3.06
C ILE A 64 -17.90 -1.98 -1.59
N PHE A 65 -19.06 -2.27 -1.01
CA PHE A 65 -19.19 -2.65 0.39
C PHE A 65 -18.43 -3.95 0.67
N ALA A 66 -18.61 -4.98 -0.17
CA ALA A 66 -17.91 -6.25 -0.07
C ALA A 66 -16.40 -6.09 -0.28
N ILE A 67 -15.98 -5.32 -1.29
CA ILE A 67 -14.56 -5.07 -1.58
C ILE A 67 -13.87 -4.32 -0.43
N SER A 68 -14.54 -3.33 0.16
CA SER A 68 -14.00 -2.56 1.29
C SER A 68 -13.75 -3.44 2.52
N TYR A 69 -14.64 -4.41 2.77
CA TYR A 69 -14.50 -5.35 3.90
C TYR A 69 -13.29 -6.28 3.74
N ILE A 70 -13.14 -6.88 2.54
CA ILE A 70 -12.00 -7.76 2.22
C ILE A 70 -10.68 -7.01 2.40
N PHE A 71 -10.62 -5.75 1.98
CA PHE A 71 -9.43 -4.94 2.17
C PHE A 71 -9.16 -4.54 3.62
N GLY A 72 -10.20 -4.24 4.39
CA GLY A 72 -10.08 -3.96 5.83
C GLY A 72 -9.48 -5.15 6.58
N ASP A 73 -9.94 -6.36 6.28
CA ASP A 73 -9.43 -7.58 6.91
C ASP A 73 -7.99 -7.87 6.47
N ILE A 74 -7.69 -7.83 5.15
CA ILE A 74 -6.33 -8.10 4.65
C ILE A 74 -5.30 -7.09 5.20
N LEU A 75 -5.63 -5.80 5.29
CA LEU A 75 -4.70 -4.78 5.83
C LEU A 75 -4.41 -4.99 7.31
N THR A 76 -5.39 -5.45 8.08
CA THR A 76 -5.25 -5.64 9.53
C THR A 76 -4.57 -6.96 9.86
N GLU A 77 -4.81 -8.01 9.07
CA GLU A 77 -4.31 -9.37 9.29
C GLU A 77 -2.91 -9.62 8.72
N VAL A 78 -2.59 -9.08 7.53
CA VAL A 78 -1.32 -9.40 6.84
C VAL A 78 -0.18 -8.43 7.21
N TYR A 79 -0.50 -7.15 7.47
CA TYR A 79 0.52 -6.09 7.53
C TYR A 79 0.65 -5.34 8.85
N GLY A 80 -0.32 -5.49 9.74
CA GLY A 80 -0.34 -4.76 11.00
C GLY A 80 -0.47 -3.24 10.83
N TYR A 81 -0.85 -2.59 11.92
CA TYR A 81 -1.32 -1.20 11.92
C TYR A 81 -0.31 -0.16 11.38
N ALA A 82 1.00 -0.40 11.56
CA ALA A 82 2.04 0.57 11.18
C ALA A 82 2.31 0.65 9.67
N ARG A 83 2.30 -0.48 8.95
CA ARG A 83 2.52 -0.50 7.49
C ARG A 83 1.26 -0.22 6.70
N SER A 84 0.09 -0.57 7.24
CA SER A 84 -1.21 -0.24 6.63
C SER A 84 -1.39 1.25 6.37
N ARG A 85 -0.85 2.13 7.22
CA ARG A 85 -0.89 3.59 7.00
C ARG A 85 -0.25 3.99 5.66
N ARG A 86 0.87 3.38 5.26
CA ARG A 86 1.55 3.71 4.00
C ARG A 86 0.70 3.32 2.79
N VAL A 87 0.07 2.15 2.84
CA VAL A 87 -0.82 1.67 1.77
C VAL A 87 -2.03 2.59 1.63
N ILE A 88 -2.64 2.98 2.75
CA ILE A 88 -3.76 3.93 2.78
C ILE A 88 -3.35 5.27 2.16
N TRP A 89 -2.23 5.85 2.60
CA TRP A 89 -1.73 7.11 2.03
C TRP A 89 -1.42 7.02 0.54
N THR A 90 -0.89 5.88 0.08
CA THR A 90 -0.61 5.68 -1.35
C THR A 90 -1.91 5.54 -2.15
N GLY A 91 -2.89 4.80 -1.64
CA GLY A 91 -4.21 4.68 -2.25
C GLY A 91 -4.94 6.03 -2.34
N PHE A 92 -4.90 6.84 -1.27
CA PHE A 92 -5.43 8.20 -1.29
C PHE A 92 -4.72 9.09 -2.33
N GLY A 93 -3.38 9.02 -2.39
CA GLY A 93 -2.61 9.75 -3.40
C GLY A 93 -2.99 9.35 -4.83
N ALA A 94 -3.17 8.05 -5.07
CA ALA A 94 -3.61 7.52 -6.35
C ALA A 94 -5.03 7.98 -6.72
N LEU A 95 -5.96 8.01 -5.77
CA LEU A 95 -7.32 8.54 -5.99
C LEU A 95 -7.31 10.03 -6.35
N ILE A 96 -6.52 10.84 -5.65
CA ILE A 96 -6.39 12.27 -5.96
C ILE A 96 -5.84 12.44 -7.37
N PHE A 97 -4.79 11.70 -7.72
CA PHE A 97 -4.21 11.73 -9.06
C PHE A 97 -5.23 11.32 -10.13
N MET A 98 -5.97 10.23 -9.92
CA MET A 98 -7.05 9.79 -10.80
C MET A 98 -8.12 10.88 -10.97
N ALA A 99 -8.59 11.48 -9.87
CA ALA A 99 -9.61 12.52 -9.91
C ALA A 99 -9.14 13.77 -10.68
N LEU A 100 -7.87 14.16 -10.53
CA LEU A 100 -7.26 15.25 -11.29
C LEU A 100 -7.25 14.94 -12.79
N ILE A 101 -6.79 13.74 -13.18
CA ILE A 101 -6.78 13.33 -14.59
C ILE A 101 -8.20 13.30 -15.16
N TYR A 102 -9.17 12.74 -14.44
CA TYR A 102 -10.56 12.69 -14.90
C TYR A 102 -11.17 14.09 -15.07
N THR A 103 -10.85 15.00 -14.16
CA THR A 103 -11.31 16.40 -14.24
C THR A 103 -10.66 17.11 -15.43
N LEU A 104 -9.35 16.94 -15.63
CA LEU A 104 -8.62 17.52 -16.76
C LEU A 104 -9.15 17.02 -18.11
N VAL A 105 -9.39 15.72 -18.23
CA VAL A 105 -9.97 15.11 -19.43
C VAL A 105 -11.42 15.56 -19.63
N GLY A 106 -12.21 15.67 -18.55
CA GLY A 106 -13.60 16.13 -18.62
C GLY A 106 -13.75 17.61 -19.00
N LEU A 107 -12.72 18.44 -18.80
CA LEU A 107 -12.69 19.84 -19.26
C LEU A 107 -12.38 19.96 -20.75
N LEU A 108 -11.75 18.95 -21.36
CA LEU A 108 -11.53 18.94 -22.79
C LEU A 108 -12.87 18.71 -23.51
N PRO A 109 -13.19 19.49 -24.55
CA PRO A 109 -14.37 19.22 -25.36
C PRO A 109 -14.21 17.84 -26.00
N GLY A 110 -15.19 16.97 -25.76
CA GLY A 110 -15.25 15.67 -26.42
C GLY A 110 -15.38 15.86 -27.93
N ASP A 111 -14.72 15.00 -28.70
CA ASP A 111 -14.88 14.96 -30.15
C ASP A 111 -16.37 14.73 -30.48
N PRO A 112 -17.03 15.63 -31.24
CA PRO A 112 -18.45 15.48 -31.58
C PRO A 112 -18.76 14.35 -32.58
N ASN A 113 -17.74 13.69 -33.13
CA ASN A 113 -17.85 12.75 -34.26
C ASN A 113 -18.07 11.29 -33.85
#